data_AF-A0A8T4QRR5-F1
#
_entry.id   AF-A0A8T4QRR5-F1
#
_cell.length_a   1.000
_cell.length_b   1.000
_cell.length_c   1.000
_cell.angle_alpha   90.00
_cell.angle_beta   90.00
_cell.angle_gamma   90.00
#
_symmetry.space_group_name_H-M   'P 1'
#
loop_
_entity.id
_entity.type
_entity.pdbx_description
1 polymer ?
#
loop_
_entity_poly.entity_id
_entity_poly.type
_entity_poly.pdbx_seq_one_letter_code
_entity_poly.pdbx_strand_id
1 'polypeptide(L)'
;MATILDLSLLEGISFIFPWLLVFAFVFAILQKTKVIGENKSINGLIAVVAAFTILLSKAAIAILNFVIPWFAVAIIFFILLVLLYMIFGHTDKSIFEYVKEDKGIGWALFVVGLLIVIAGFGSVFGQQLTSLSFPDDEQVTIDEQIGEITVTRGVGTPSHKQNVIATLFHPKILGFIVIFIIAIFTVSLLSQSETITGGH
;
A
#
# COMPACT_ATOMS: atom_id res chain seq x y z
N MET A 1 -5.57 -21.83 31.91
CA MET A 1 -6.86 -21.12 32.05
C MET A 1 -6.57 -19.78 32.70
N ALA A 2 -6.19 -18.81 31.88
CA ALA A 2 -6.00 -17.39 32.20
C ALA A 2 -5.88 -16.65 30.86
N THR A 3 -6.88 -16.82 30.00
CA THR A 3 -6.92 -16.24 28.63
C THR A 3 -7.78 -14.96 28.59
N ILE A 4 -8.58 -14.73 29.64
CA ILE A 4 -9.60 -13.68 29.67
C ILE A 4 -8.96 -12.30 29.96
N LEU A 5 -7.85 -12.26 30.69
CA LEU A 5 -7.06 -11.03 30.89
C LEU A 5 -6.21 -10.66 29.67
N ASP A 6 -5.67 -11.64 28.94
CA ASP A 6 -4.80 -11.40 27.79
C ASP A 6 -5.61 -10.90 26.57
N LEU A 7 -6.83 -11.41 26.40
CA LEU A 7 -7.69 -11.01 25.27
C LEU A 7 -8.33 -9.64 25.45
N SER A 8 -8.79 -9.30 26.67
CA SER A 8 -9.43 -8.00 26.94
C SER A 8 -8.44 -6.84 26.93
N LEU A 9 -7.21 -7.04 27.43
CA LEU A 9 -6.15 -6.04 27.34
C LEU A 9 -5.69 -5.83 25.88
N LEU A 10 -5.59 -6.91 25.11
CA LEU A 10 -5.20 -6.85 23.69
C LEU A 10 -6.27 -6.15 22.83
N GLU A 11 -7.55 -6.36 23.14
CA GLU A 11 -8.66 -5.69 22.46
C GLU A 11 -8.62 -4.17 22.67
N GLY A 12 -8.30 -3.68 23.88
CA GLY A 12 -8.05 -2.26 24.13
C GLY A 12 -6.84 -1.69 23.38
N ILE A 13 -5.78 -2.49 23.23
CA ILE A 13 -4.57 -2.09 22.47
C ILE A 13 -4.87 -1.96 20.97
N SER A 14 -5.79 -2.77 20.44
CA SER A 14 -6.18 -2.71 19.02
C SER A 14 -6.79 -1.36 18.61
N PHE A 15 -7.41 -0.64 19.55
CA PHE A 15 -7.95 0.71 19.31
C PHE A 15 -6.93 1.81 19.65
N ILE A 16 -6.17 1.65 20.73
CA ILE A 16 -5.23 2.69 21.19
C ILE A 16 -4.08 2.89 20.19
N PHE A 17 -3.64 1.81 19.51
CA PHE A 17 -2.47 1.87 18.66
C PHE A 17 -2.72 2.63 17.34
N PRO A 18 -3.80 2.36 16.57
CA PRO A 18 -4.20 3.22 15.46
C PRO A 18 -4.41 4.67 15.88
N TRP A 19 -5.02 4.91 17.06
CA TRP A 19 -5.23 6.26 17.58
C TRP A 19 -3.92 7.00 17.81
N LEU A 20 -2.97 6.36 18.49
CA LEU A 20 -1.68 6.94 18.82
C LEU A 20 -0.86 7.24 17.55
N LEU A 21 -0.92 6.35 16.56
CA LEU A 21 -0.24 6.53 15.28
C LEU A 21 -0.80 7.75 14.52
N VAL A 22 -2.13 7.87 14.41
CA VAL A 22 -2.77 9.02 13.76
C VAL A 22 -2.44 10.31 14.51
N PHE A 23 -2.55 10.29 15.84
CA PHE A 23 -2.18 11.42 16.69
C PHE A 23 -0.74 11.88 16.40
N ALA A 24 0.23 10.94 16.40
CA ALA A 24 1.63 11.24 16.15
C ALA A 24 1.86 11.84 14.76
N PHE A 25 1.21 11.30 13.72
CA PHE A 25 1.33 11.82 12.35
C PHE A 25 0.72 13.22 12.22
N VAL A 26 -0.52 13.42 12.69
CA VAL A 26 -1.19 14.72 12.62
C VAL A 26 -0.41 15.76 13.42
N PHE A 27 0.03 15.41 14.63
CA PHE A 27 0.85 16.29 15.45
C PHE A 27 2.17 16.65 14.78
N ALA A 28 2.88 15.68 14.18
CA ALA A 28 4.12 15.92 13.46
C ALA A 28 3.93 16.84 12.25
N ILE A 29 2.84 16.64 11.49
CA ILE A 29 2.49 17.52 10.36
C ILE A 29 2.23 18.95 10.87
N LEU A 30 1.41 19.13 11.91
CA LEU A 30 1.10 20.44 12.48
C LEU A 30 2.36 21.14 13.03
N GLN A 31 3.29 20.40 13.66
CA GLN A 31 4.56 20.95 14.13
C GLN A 31 5.47 21.40 12.99
N LYS A 32 5.48 20.65 11.87
CA LYS A 32 6.32 20.98 10.71
C LYS A 32 5.75 22.16 9.92
N THR A 33 4.43 22.22 9.76
CA THR A 33 3.76 23.26 8.94
C THR A 33 3.42 24.52 9.72
N LYS A 34 3.38 24.46 11.07
CA LYS A 34 3.05 25.58 11.97
C LYS A 34 1.76 26.32 11.61
N VAL A 35 0.82 25.67 10.93
CA VAL A 35 -0.37 26.30 10.32
C VAL A 35 -1.25 27.03 11.33
N ILE A 36 -1.37 26.49 12.55
CA ILE A 36 -2.24 27.03 13.61
C ILE A 36 -1.45 27.93 14.58
N GLY A 37 -0.12 27.90 14.53
CA GLY A 37 0.77 28.67 15.41
C GLY A 37 1.91 27.84 15.99
N GLU A 38 2.75 28.49 16.79
CA GLU A 38 3.96 27.89 17.39
C GLU A 38 3.71 27.20 18.73
N ASN A 39 2.48 27.30 19.26
CA ASN A 39 2.15 26.73 20.55
C ASN A 39 1.97 25.20 20.44
N LYS A 40 2.93 24.47 21.02
CA LYS A 40 2.96 23.00 21.02
C LYS A 40 1.72 22.38 21.67
N SER A 41 1.19 22.99 22.73
CA SER A 41 0.02 22.47 23.45
C SER A 41 -1.25 22.55 22.60
N ILE A 42 -1.42 23.64 21.85
CA ILE A 42 -2.57 23.82 20.94
C ILE A 42 -2.50 22.81 19.79
N ASN A 43 -1.33 22.65 19.18
CA ASN A 43 -1.14 21.64 18.12
C ASN A 43 -1.39 20.22 18.63
N GLY A 44 -1.03 19.93 19.89
CA GLY A 44 -1.31 18.65 20.55
C GLY A 44 -2.81 18.41 20.74
N LEU A 45 -3.53 19.40 21.26
CA LEU A 45 -4.98 19.31 21.46
C LEU A 45 -5.73 19.06 20.13
N ILE A 46 -5.36 19.80 19.08
CA ILE A 46 -5.97 19.64 17.76
C ILE A 46 -5.66 18.26 17.17
N ALA A 47 -4.42 17.78 17.33
CA ALA A 47 -4.05 16.44 16.87
C ALA A 47 -4.84 15.33 17.59
N VAL A 48 -5.13 15.50 18.89
CA VAL A 48 -6.00 14.57 19.65
C VAL A 48 -7.41 14.53 19.06
N VAL A 49 -8.01 15.70 18.85
CA VAL A 49 -9.37 15.80 18.29
C VAL A 49 -9.42 15.22 16.87
N ALA A 50 -8.41 15.52 16.05
CA ALA A 50 -8.29 15.00 14.70
C ALA A 50 -8.11 13.47 14.69
N ALA A 51 -7.29 12.92 15.58
CA ALA A 51 -7.11 11.48 15.71
C ALA A 51 -8.43 10.78 16.01
N PHE A 52 -9.17 11.25 17.03
CA PHE A 52 -10.50 10.72 17.32
C PHE A 52 -11.43 10.80 16.11
N THR A 53 -11.48 11.95 15.43
CA THR A 53 -12.32 12.15 14.24
C THR A 53 -11.99 11.14 13.13
N ILE A 54 -10.70 10.89 12.88
CA ILE A 54 -10.25 9.95 11.85
C ILE A 54 -10.66 8.51 12.20
N LEU A 55 -10.61 8.11 13.47
CA LEU A 55 -10.99 6.76 13.90
C LEU A 55 -12.49 6.49 13.82
N LEU A 56 -13.34 7.50 13.70
CA LEU A 56 -14.76 7.25 13.43
C LEU A 56 -14.96 6.64 12.02
N SER A 57 -14.00 6.79 11.11
CA SER A 57 -14.07 6.23 9.77
C SER A 57 -13.59 4.78 9.73
N LYS A 58 -14.49 3.86 9.38
CA LYS A 58 -14.16 2.44 9.15
C LYS A 58 -13.06 2.26 8.10
N ALA A 59 -13.07 3.08 7.05
CA ALA A 59 -12.04 3.06 6.01
C ALA A 59 -10.68 3.49 6.56
N ALA A 60 -10.65 4.52 7.42
CA ALA A 60 -9.41 4.94 8.06
C ALA A 60 -8.85 3.87 8.99
N ILE A 61 -9.69 3.23 9.82
CA ILE A 61 -9.27 2.10 10.66
C ILE A 61 -8.69 0.96 9.80
N ALA A 62 -9.33 0.62 8.69
CA ALA A 62 -8.84 -0.43 7.80
C ALA A 62 -7.45 -0.11 7.22
N ILE A 63 -7.24 1.15 6.80
CA ILE A 63 -5.92 1.61 6.31
C ILE A 63 -4.89 1.52 7.44
N LEU A 64 -5.24 1.96 8.64
CA LEU A 64 -4.34 1.94 9.78
C LEU A 64 -3.95 0.50 10.15
N ASN A 65 -4.92 -0.40 10.23
CA ASN A 65 -4.67 -1.81 10.51
C ASN A 65 -3.79 -2.48 9.44
N PHE A 66 -3.85 -2.01 8.20
CA PHE A 66 -2.91 -2.43 7.17
C PHE A 66 -1.52 -1.80 7.36
N VAL A 67 -1.43 -0.50 7.62
CA VAL A 67 -0.16 0.25 7.72
C VAL A 67 0.63 -0.11 8.99
N ILE A 68 -0.06 -0.39 10.10
CA ILE A 68 0.55 -0.66 11.42
C ILE A 68 1.59 -1.79 11.39
N PRO A 69 1.29 -3.00 10.89
CA PRO A 69 2.28 -4.08 10.80
C PRO A 69 3.52 -3.69 9.98
N TRP A 70 3.34 -3.02 8.85
CA TRP A 70 4.45 -2.56 8.01
C TRP A 70 5.28 -1.48 8.69
N PHE A 71 4.63 -0.59 9.44
CA PHE A 71 5.31 0.43 10.22
C PHE A 71 6.14 -0.18 11.37
N ALA A 72 5.62 -1.21 12.05
CA ALA A 72 6.36 -1.96 13.05
C ALA A 72 7.59 -2.65 12.46
N VAL A 73 7.44 -3.31 11.31
CA VAL A 73 8.57 -3.90 10.57
C VAL A 73 9.58 -2.83 10.16
N ALA A 74 9.13 -1.66 9.68
CA ALA A 74 10.00 -0.55 9.31
C ALA A 74 10.78 0.02 10.50
N ILE A 75 10.15 0.16 11.67
CA ILE A 75 10.83 0.58 12.91
C ILE A 75 11.91 -0.44 13.31
N ILE A 76 11.58 -1.73 13.31
CA ILE A 76 12.54 -2.79 13.64
C ILE A 76 13.71 -2.75 12.66
N PHE A 77 13.43 -2.65 11.36
CA PHE A 77 14.44 -2.53 10.32
C PHE A 77 15.32 -1.29 10.52
N PHE A 78 14.73 -0.14 10.86
CA PHE A 78 15.47 1.08 11.14
C PHE A 78 16.37 0.96 12.37
N ILE A 79 15.87 0.34 13.45
CA ILE A 79 16.66 0.06 14.66
C ILE A 79 17.85 -0.86 14.31
N LEU A 80 17.63 -1.90 13.50
CA LEU A 80 18.69 -2.77 13.03
C LEU A 80 19.73 -2.01 12.18
N LEU A 81 19.29 -1.11 11.31
CA LEU A 81 20.18 -0.26 10.51
C LEU A 81 21.02 0.66 11.41
N VAL A 82 20.40 1.30 12.40
CA VAL A 82 21.08 2.12 13.41
C VAL A 82 22.11 1.29 14.18
N LEU A 83 21.75 0.10 14.64
CA LEU A 83 22.67 -0.82 15.33
C LEU A 83 23.84 -1.22 14.43
N LEU A 84 23.59 -1.55 13.16
CA LEU A 84 24.62 -1.90 12.21
C LEU A 84 25.59 -0.73 11.98
N TYR A 85 25.07 0.48 11.83
CA TYR A 85 25.87 1.69 11.70
C TYR A 85 26.68 1.98 12.98
N MET A 86 26.11 1.73 14.15
CA MET A 86 26.79 1.85 15.44
C MET A 86 27.92 0.81 15.59
N ILE A 87 27.74 -0.42 15.08
CA ILE A 87 28.78 -1.45 15.02
C ILE A 87 29.95 -1.02 14.13
N PHE A 88 29.68 -0.27 13.06
CA PHE A 88 30.71 0.36 12.22
C PHE A 88 31.37 1.61 12.87
N GLY A 89 31.17 1.83 14.17
CA GLY A 89 31.94 2.77 14.97
C GLY A 89 31.47 4.22 14.92
N HIS A 90 30.26 4.49 14.42
CA HIS A 90 29.72 5.84 14.33
C HIS A 90 28.71 6.12 15.46
N THR A 91 28.87 7.25 16.15
CA THR A 91 28.06 7.65 17.30
C THR A 91 26.77 8.38 16.87
N ASP A 92 25.68 8.20 17.63
CA ASP A 92 24.30 8.68 17.42
C ASP A 92 24.08 10.04 16.74
N LYS A 93 24.98 11.01 16.93
CA LYS A 93 24.88 12.34 16.32
C LYS A 93 25.10 12.32 14.81
N SER A 94 25.93 11.42 14.27
CA SER A 94 26.24 11.39 12.85
C SER A 94 25.14 10.72 12.01
N ILE A 95 24.25 9.90 12.60
CA ILE A 95 23.18 9.22 11.85
C ILE A 95 22.15 10.22 11.32
N PHE A 96 21.68 11.11 12.19
CA PHE A 96 20.70 12.12 11.81
C PHE A 96 21.27 13.19 10.88
N GLU A 97 22.58 13.44 10.95
CA GLU A 97 23.30 14.30 10.01
C GLU A 97 23.52 13.58 8.66
N TYR A 98 23.96 12.32 8.64
CA TYR A 98 24.16 11.54 7.41
C TYR A 98 22.86 11.26 6.65
N VAL A 99 21.76 10.98 7.35
CA VAL A 99 20.44 10.82 6.70
C VAL A 99 19.95 12.13 6.07
N LYS A 100 20.41 13.29 6.58
CA LYS A 100 20.13 14.61 6.00
C LYS A 100 21.10 15.00 4.89
N GLU A 101 22.35 14.55 4.96
CA GLU A 101 23.44 14.96 4.08
C GLU A 101 23.53 14.06 2.83
N ASP A 102 23.34 12.75 2.99
CA ASP A 102 23.28 11.80 1.87
C ASP A 102 21.85 11.71 1.33
N LYS A 103 21.62 12.44 0.24
CA LYS A 103 20.35 12.47 -0.50
C LYS A 103 19.88 11.08 -0.94
N GLY A 104 20.78 10.11 -1.12
CA GLY A 104 20.44 8.76 -1.57
C GLY A 104 19.66 7.96 -0.53
N ILE A 105 20.10 8.00 0.73
CA ILE A 105 19.45 7.27 1.84
C ILE A 105 18.11 7.92 2.19
N GLY A 106 18.07 9.25 2.26
CA GLY A 106 16.82 10.00 2.48
C GLY A 106 15.78 9.74 1.38
N TRP A 107 16.21 9.66 0.12
CA TRP A 107 15.34 9.36 -1.01
C TRP A 107 14.81 7.91 -0.97
N ALA A 108 15.67 6.93 -0.71
CA ALA A 108 15.26 5.53 -0.60
C ALA A 108 14.19 5.34 0.51
N LEU A 109 14.38 5.98 1.66
CA LEU A 109 13.46 5.88 2.79
C LEU A 109 12.11 6.55 2.50
N PHE A 110 12.13 7.68 1.79
CA PHE A 110 10.91 8.34 1.31
C PHE A 110 10.15 7.47 0.29
N VAL A 111 10.85 6.88 -0.68
CA VAL A 111 10.24 6.01 -1.71
C VAL A 111 9.62 4.77 -1.08
N VAL A 112 10.31 4.10 -0.16
CA VAL A 112 9.77 2.93 0.54
C VAL A 112 8.55 3.30 1.38
N GLY A 113 8.62 4.41 2.13
CA GLY A 113 7.49 4.90 2.92
C GLY A 113 6.28 5.25 2.05
N LEU A 114 6.51 5.94 0.93
CA LEU A 114 5.47 6.28 -0.03
C LEU A 114 4.83 5.03 -0.67
N LEU A 115 5.64 4.03 -1.01
CA LEU A 115 5.17 2.77 -1.58
C LEU A 115 4.27 2.02 -0.60
N ILE A 116 4.61 1.98 0.69
CA ILE A 116 3.76 1.38 1.74
C ILE A 116 2.41 2.09 1.84
N VAL A 117 2.40 3.43 1.80
CA VAL A 117 1.16 4.22 1.82
C VAL A 117 0.30 3.93 0.60
N ILE A 118 0.89 3.87 -0.60
CA ILE A 118 0.19 3.54 -1.85
C ILE A 118 -0.36 2.10 -1.79
N ALA A 119 0.43 1.15 -1.29
CA ALA A 119 0.01 -0.24 -1.13
C ALA A 119 -1.17 -0.37 -0.16
N GLY A 120 -1.16 0.37 0.96
CA GLY A 120 -2.26 0.36 1.92
C GLY A 120 -3.51 1.06 1.40
N PHE A 121 -3.35 2.11 0.60
CA PHE A 121 -4.48 2.72 -0.09
C PHE A 121 -5.08 1.74 -1.12
N GLY A 122 -4.23 1.09 -1.92
CA GLY A 122 -4.65 0.10 -2.90
C GLY A 122 -5.35 -1.11 -2.28
N SER A 123 -4.89 -1.60 -1.12
CA SER A 123 -5.54 -2.74 -0.45
C SER A 123 -6.94 -2.38 0.09
N VAL A 124 -7.12 -1.17 0.62
CA VAL A 124 -8.41 -0.77 1.23
C VAL A 124 -9.40 -0.27 0.19
N PHE A 125 -8.97 0.63 -0.69
CA PHE A 125 -9.84 1.22 -1.71
C PHE A 125 -9.91 0.38 -2.97
N GLY A 126 -8.90 -0.45 -3.28
CA GLY A 126 -8.95 -1.33 -4.45
C GLY A 126 -10.10 -2.33 -4.36
N GLN A 127 -10.40 -2.87 -3.18
CA GLN A 127 -11.55 -3.76 -3.00
C GLN A 127 -12.89 -3.03 -3.21
N GLN A 128 -13.02 -1.81 -2.67
CA GLN A 128 -14.22 -0.97 -2.82
C GLN A 128 -14.43 -0.50 -4.27
N LEU A 129 -13.35 -0.13 -4.96
CA LEU A 129 -13.39 0.31 -6.36
C LEU A 129 -13.67 -0.88 -7.29
N THR A 130 -13.18 -2.06 -6.95
CA THR A 130 -13.48 -3.29 -7.70
C THR A 130 -14.95 -3.66 -7.55
N SER A 131 -15.51 -3.66 -6.33
CA SER A 131 -16.94 -3.95 -6.12
C SER A 131 -17.89 -2.89 -6.71
N LEU A 132 -17.44 -1.64 -6.87
CA LEU A 132 -18.22 -0.59 -7.54
C LEU A 132 -18.11 -0.64 -9.06
N SER A 133 -16.96 -1.10 -9.59
CA SER A 133 -16.73 -1.26 -11.04
C SER A 133 -17.30 -2.57 -11.58
N PHE A 134 -17.49 -3.55 -10.70
CA PHE A 134 -18.16 -4.82 -10.96
C PHE A 134 -19.25 -5.01 -9.89
N PRO A 135 -20.40 -4.33 -10.00
CA PRO A 135 -21.53 -4.58 -9.13
C PRO A 135 -21.93 -6.05 -9.25
N ASP A 136 -22.04 -6.74 -8.11
CA ASP A 136 -22.37 -8.16 -8.01
C ASP A 136 -23.69 -8.50 -8.71
N ASP A 137 -23.63 -8.88 -9.98
CA ASP A 137 -24.56 -9.83 -10.59
C ASP A 137 -23.83 -11.18 -10.69
N GLU A 138 -23.53 -11.81 -9.54
CA GLU A 138 -23.46 -13.26 -9.33
C GLU A 138 -22.65 -13.58 -8.05
N GLN A 139 -23.34 -14.03 -7.00
CA GLN A 139 -22.70 -14.60 -5.82
C GLN A 139 -22.14 -15.99 -6.13
N VAL A 140 -20.88 -16.23 -5.78
CA VAL A 140 -20.29 -17.57 -5.76
C VAL A 140 -20.65 -18.25 -4.44
N THR A 141 -21.64 -19.13 -4.46
CA THR A 141 -21.84 -20.13 -3.38
C THR A 141 -20.91 -21.30 -3.63
N ILE A 142 -19.95 -21.51 -2.72
CA ILE A 142 -19.14 -22.73 -2.71
C ILE A 142 -19.96 -23.79 -1.99
N ASP A 143 -20.52 -24.76 -2.72
CA ASP A 143 -21.10 -25.97 -2.12
C ASP A 143 -19.96 -26.97 -1.87
N GLU A 144 -19.52 -27.05 -0.63
CA GLU A 144 -18.37 -27.87 -0.20
C GLU A 144 -18.70 -29.38 -0.15
N GLN A 145 -19.91 -29.80 -0.52
CA GLN A 145 -20.37 -31.17 -0.32
C GLN A 145 -20.16 -32.12 -1.53
N ILE A 146 -19.81 -31.61 -2.72
CA ILE A 146 -19.73 -32.47 -3.93
C ILE A 146 -18.45 -32.36 -4.76
N GLY A 147 -17.43 -31.64 -4.28
CA GLY A 147 -16.11 -31.65 -4.94
C GLY A 147 -16.11 -31.21 -6.41
N GLU A 148 -17.17 -30.53 -6.87
CA GLU A 148 -17.28 -29.96 -8.20
C GLU A 148 -17.18 -28.43 -8.08
N ILE A 149 -16.10 -27.87 -8.61
CA ILE A 149 -15.91 -26.43 -8.70
C ILE A 149 -16.58 -25.96 -10.00
N THR A 150 -17.87 -25.66 -9.93
CA THR A 150 -18.56 -24.99 -11.04
C THR A 150 -18.16 -23.52 -11.06
N VAL A 151 -17.12 -23.18 -11.82
CA VAL A 151 -16.72 -21.80 -12.09
C VAL A 151 -17.67 -21.21 -13.14
N THR A 152 -18.77 -20.61 -12.70
CA THR A 152 -19.51 -19.65 -13.52
C THR A 152 -18.78 -18.31 -13.46
N ARG A 153 -18.58 -17.73 -14.64
CA ARG A 153 -17.52 -16.75 -14.93
C ARG A 153 -17.78 -15.38 -14.27
N GLY A 154 -17.31 -15.21 -13.04
CA GLY A 154 -17.16 -13.90 -12.40
C GLY A 154 -15.69 -13.61 -12.06
N VAL A 155 -15.13 -12.51 -12.56
CA VAL A 155 -13.76 -12.02 -12.24
C VAL A 155 -13.68 -11.30 -10.89
N GLY A 156 -14.55 -11.66 -9.94
CA GLY A 156 -14.68 -11.07 -8.62
C GLY A 156 -14.18 -11.97 -7.49
N THR A 157 -13.03 -12.64 -7.64
CA THR A 157 -12.43 -13.41 -6.53
C THR A 157 -11.26 -12.68 -5.89
N PRO A 158 -10.98 -12.86 -4.56
CA PRO A 158 -9.92 -12.16 -3.84
C PRO A 158 -8.48 -12.44 -4.33
N SER A 159 -8.31 -13.42 -5.23
CA SER A 159 -7.02 -13.82 -5.78
C SER A 159 -6.60 -12.93 -6.97
N HIS A 160 -5.86 -11.85 -6.68
CA HIS A 160 -5.31 -10.94 -7.70
C HIS A 160 -4.59 -11.67 -8.84
N LYS A 161 -3.86 -12.76 -8.54
CA LYS A 161 -3.19 -13.59 -9.54
C LYS A 161 -4.18 -14.27 -10.50
N GLN A 162 -5.30 -14.75 -9.98
CA GLN A 162 -6.30 -15.46 -10.76
C GLN A 162 -7.08 -14.50 -11.66
N ASN A 163 -7.38 -13.29 -11.18
CA ASN A 163 -8.02 -12.26 -11.98
C ASN A 163 -7.09 -11.76 -13.10
N VAL A 164 -5.80 -11.54 -12.83
CA VAL A 164 -4.83 -11.14 -13.87
C VAL A 164 -4.68 -12.24 -14.93
N ILE A 165 -4.56 -13.50 -14.53
CA ILE A 165 -4.50 -14.63 -15.47
C ILE A 165 -5.81 -14.75 -16.25
N ALA A 166 -6.97 -14.64 -15.59
CA ALA A 166 -8.28 -14.70 -16.26
C ALA A 166 -8.50 -13.56 -17.25
N THR A 167 -8.02 -12.35 -16.96
CA THR A 167 -8.05 -11.21 -17.88
C THR A 167 -7.13 -11.43 -19.08
N LEU A 168 -5.91 -11.91 -18.88
CA LEU A 168 -4.97 -12.18 -19.98
C LEU A 168 -5.44 -13.32 -20.91
N PHE A 169 -6.11 -14.33 -20.36
CA PHE A 169 -6.69 -15.43 -21.14
C PHE A 169 -8.16 -15.21 -21.51
N HIS A 170 -8.67 -13.99 -21.38
CA HIS A 170 -10.02 -13.68 -21.83
C HIS A 170 -10.07 -13.64 -23.37
N PRO A 171 -11.05 -14.30 -24.04
CA PRO A 171 -11.08 -14.42 -25.51
C PRO A 171 -11.00 -13.08 -26.26
N LYS A 172 -11.63 -12.03 -25.70
CA LYS A 172 -11.61 -10.68 -26.29
C LYS A 172 -10.25 -9.98 -26.17
N ILE A 173 -9.56 -10.20 -25.06
CA ILE A 173 -8.26 -9.57 -24.77
C ILE A 173 -7.16 -10.30 -25.53
N LEU A 174 -7.25 -11.63 -25.62
CA LEU A 174 -6.36 -12.43 -26.45
C LEU A 174 -6.47 -12.05 -27.93
N GLY A 175 -7.69 -11.82 -28.43
CA GLY A 175 -7.90 -11.29 -29.79
C GLY A 175 -7.24 -9.92 -30.01
N PHE A 176 -7.37 -9.01 -29.04
CA PHE A 176 -6.71 -7.69 -29.10
C PHE A 176 -5.18 -7.81 -29.12
N ILE A 177 -4.60 -8.67 -28.28
CA ILE A 177 -3.16 -8.93 -28.24
C ILE A 177 -2.65 -9.46 -29.59
N VAL A 178 -3.36 -10.40 -30.21
CA VAL A 178 -2.99 -10.95 -31.53
C VAL A 178 -3.00 -9.86 -32.60
N ILE A 179 -4.05 -9.03 -32.65
CA ILE A 179 -4.12 -7.91 -33.60
C ILE A 179 -2.98 -6.92 -33.37
N PHE A 180 -2.65 -6.64 -32.10
CA PHE A 180 -1.56 -5.74 -31.74
C PHE A 180 -0.19 -6.26 -32.19
N ILE A 181 0.06 -7.57 -32.03
CA ILE A 181 1.29 -8.21 -32.52
C ILE A 181 1.37 -8.11 -34.05
N ILE A 182 0.28 -8.40 -34.77
CA ILE A 182 0.25 -8.29 -36.23
C ILE A 182 0.51 -6.85 -36.68
N ALA A 183 -0.04 -5.86 -35.98
CA ALA A 183 0.18 -4.45 -36.26
C ALA A 183 1.65 -4.06 -36.06
N ILE A 184 2.29 -4.50 -34.96
CA ILE A 184 3.71 -4.24 -34.70
C ILE A 184 4.59 -4.83 -35.81
N PHE A 185 4.34 -6.09 -36.20
CA PHE A 185 5.11 -6.73 -37.28
C PHE A 185 4.90 -6.02 -38.62
N THR A 186 3.66 -5.63 -38.93
CA THR A 186 3.36 -4.87 -40.16
C THR A 186 4.12 -3.55 -40.20
N VAL A 187 4.08 -2.78 -39.11
CA VAL A 187 4.81 -1.50 -39.01
C VAL A 187 6.32 -1.71 -39.05
N SER A 188 6.83 -2.75 -38.39
CA SER A 188 8.27 -3.08 -38.38
C SER A 188 8.79 -3.45 -39.77
N LEU A 189 8.02 -4.24 -40.55
CA LEU A 189 8.38 -4.60 -41.91
C LEU A 189 8.28 -3.39 -42.86
N LEU A 190 7.27 -2.54 -42.68
CA LEU A 190 7.14 -1.31 -43.46
C LEU A 190 8.31 -0.34 -43.17
N SER A 191 8.65 -0.15 -41.90
CA SER A 191 9.74 0.72 -41.46
C SER A 191 11.12 0.24 -41.94
N GLN A 192 11.36 -1.07 -41.97
CA GLN A 192 12.60 -1.63 -42.53
C GLN A 192 12.68 -1.49 -44.06
N SER A 193 11.53 -1.46 -44.76
CA SER A 193 11.53 -1.28 -46.22
C SER A 193 11.96 0.12 -46.67
N GLU A 194 11.65 1.16 -45.88
CA GLU A 194 12.04 2.54 -46.21
C GLU A 194 13.53 2.81 -46.02
N THR A 195 14.20 2.06 -45.13
CA THR A 195 15.65 2.22 -44.88
C THR A 195 16.54 1.61 -45.97
N ILE A 196 16.01 0.74 -46.84
CA ILE A 196 16.77 0.12 -47.94
C ILE A 196 16.74 0.96 -49.25
N THR A 197 15.82 1.92 -49.39
CA THR A 197 15.67 2.70 -50.64
C THR A 197 16.17 4.14 -50.55
N GLY A 198 16.46 4.67 -49.36
CA GLY A 198 16.97 6.04 -49.15
C GLY A 198 18.50 6.17 -49.07
N GLY A 199 19.23 5.15 -49.48
CA GLY A 199 20.69 5.05 -49.36
C GLY A 199 21.40 4.85 -50.69
N HIS A 200 21.06 5.63 -51.72
CA HIS A 200 21.91 6.02 -52.85
C HIS A 200 21.34 7.26 -53.52
#